data_AF-A0A3D5TK42-F1
#
_entry.id   AF-A0A3D5TK42-F1
#
_cell.length_a   1.000
_cell.length_b   1.000
_cell.length_c   1.000
_cell.angle_alpha   90.00
_cell.angle_beta   90.00
_cell.angle_gamma   90.00
#
_symmetry.space_group_name_H-M   'P 1'
#
loop_
_entity.id
_entity.type
_entity.pdbx_description
1 polymer ?
#
loop_
_entity_poly.entity_id
_entity_poly.type
_entity_poly.pdbx_seq_one_letter_code
_entity_poly.pdbx_strand_id
1 'polypeptide(L)'
;MYDLVIIGGGPAGVGAGVYAARKKIKTLLITEEFGGQSMFSPEIRNWIGTKVLTGLELAKMLEEQLLDYKDDIDVWKGDLVEKVAKKGKGFVITTKKGQKVETKTVLVC
;
A
#
# COMPACT_ATOMS: atom_id res chain seq x y z
N MET A 1 2.09 15.06 -9.01
CA MET A 1 3.12 14.05 -9.29
C MET A 1 3.73 13.58 -7.98
N TYR A 2 3.77 12.27 -7.75
CA TYR A 2 4.42 11.63 -6.61
C TYR A 2 5.86 11.21 -6.95
N ASP A 3 6.68 11.00 -5.93
CA ASP A 3 8.00 10.39 -6.09
C ASP A 3 7.88 8.86 -6.20
N LEU A 4 6.95 8.29 -5.43
CA LEU A 4 6.68 6.86 -5.38
C LEU A 4 5.18 6.59 -5.32
N VAL A 5 4.69 5.66 -6.13
CA VAL A 5 3.37 5.03 -5.94
C VAL A 5 3.58 3.58 -5.57
N ILE A 6 2.95 3.16 -4.48
CA ILE A 6 2.92 1.77 -4.01
C ILE A 6 1.57 1.18 -4.40
N ILE A 7 1.57 0.01 -5.02
CA ILE A 7 0.37 -0.70 -5.45
C ILE A 7 0.23 -1.95 -4.61
N GLY A 8 -0.80 -1.99 -3.76
CA GLY A 8 -1.11 -3.12 -2.87
C GLY A 8 -1.01 -2.74 -1.38
N GLY A 9 -2.01 -3.14 -0.60
CA GLY A 9 -2.15 -2.88 0.84
C GLY A 9 -1.82 -4.06 1.74
N GLY A 10 -1.11 -5.07 1.22
CA GLY A 10 -0.59 -6.18 2.00
C GLY A 10 0.65 -5.82 2.82
N PRO A 11 1.26 -6.80 3.53
CA PRO A 11 2.45 -6.58 4.37
C PRO A 11 3.61 -5.89 3.64
N ALA A 12 3.86 -6.25 2.38
CA ALA A 12 4.93 -5.65 1.58
C ALA A 12 4.67 -4.16 1.28
N GLY A 13 3.45 -3.82 0.84
CA GLY A 13 3.09 -2.45 0.50
C GLY A 13 3.01 -1.54 1.72
N VAL A 14 2.44 -2.02 2.83
CA VAL A 14 2.40 -1.28 4.09
C VAL A 14 3.80 -1.07 4.66
N GLY A 15 4.64 -2.11 4.64
CA GLY A 15 6.05 -1.98 5.03
C GLY A 15 6.77 -0.91 4.22
N ALA A 16 6.63 -0.94 2.89
CA ALA A 16 7.21 0.08 2.02
C ALA A 16 6.65 1.48 2.30
N GLY A 17 5.35 1.62 2.56
CA GLY A 17 4.69 2.88 2.88
C GLY A 17 5.22 3.50 4.18
N VAL A 18 5.37 2.70 5.24
CA VAL A 18 5.95 3.15 6.51
C VAL A 18 7.38 3.65 6.30
N TYR A 19 8.21 2.93 5.55
CA TYR A 19 9.58 3.36 5.28
C TYR A 19 9.65 4.63 4.42
N ALA A 20 8.78 4.75 3.42
CA ALA A 20 8.70 5.93 2.56
C ALA A 20 8.25 7.18 3.34
N ALA A 21 7.21 7.05 4.17
CA ALA A 21 6.71 8.12 5.03
C ALA A 21 7.79 8.62 6.02
N ARG A 22 8.50 7.70 6.67
CA ARG A 22 9.63 8.04 7.58
C ARG A 22 10.76 8.80 6.89
N LYS A 23 10.90 8.63 5.58
CA LYS A 23 11.89 9.35 4.75
C LYS A 23 11.31 10.59 4.07
N LYS A 24 10.06 10.96 4.36
CA LYS A 24 9.33 12.08 3.77
C LYS A 24 9.35 12.04 2.23
N ILE A 25 9.32 10.83 1.66
CA ILE A 25 9.15 10.64 0.23
C ILE A 25 7.69 10.98 -0.08
N LYS A 26 7.43 11.78 -1.11
CA LYS A 26 6.06 12.06 -1.52
C LYS A 26 5.44 10.80 -2.11
N THR A 27 4.69 10.07 -1.28
CA THR A 27 4.21 8.72 -1.58
C THR A 27 2.69 8.63 -1.59
N LEU A 28 2.18 7.86 -2.52
CA LEU A 28 0.79 7.40 -2.56
C LEU A 28 0.75 5.88 -2.50
N LEU A 29 -0.02 5.32 -1.58
CA LEU A 29 -0.36 3.90 -1.57
C LEU A 29 -1.77 3.72 -2.13
N ILE A 30 -1.93 2.85 -3.13
CA ILE A 30 -3.23 2.50 -3.72
C ILE A 30 -3.52 1.05 -3.38
N THR A 31 -4.68 0.80 -2.78
CA THR A 31 -5.11 -0.56 -2.47
C THR A 31 -6.62 -0.72 -2.52
N GLU A 32 -7.08 -1.90 -2.92
CA GLU A 32 -8.48 -2.28 -2.79
C GLU A 32 -8.83 -2.47 -1.31
N GLU A 33 -8.04 -3.28 -0.60
CA GLU A 33 -8.19 -3.56 0.83
C GLU A 33 -6.82 -3.72 1.51
N PHE A 34 -6.77 -3.57 2.83
CA PHE A 34 -5.55 -3.82 3.62
C PHE A 34 -5.40 -5.30 3.95
N GLY A 35 -4.17 -5.76 4.18
CA GLY A 35 -3.87 -7.15 4.57
C GLY A 35 -3.58 -8.10 3.41
N GLY A 36 -4.10 -7.82 2.21
CA GLY A 36 -3.87 -8.66 1.03
C GLY A 36 -4.32 -10.10 1.25
N GLN A 37 -3.57 -11.07 0.71
CA GLN A 37 -3.93 -12.50 0.82
C GLN A 37 -3.99 -13.01 2.26
N SER A 38 -3.22 -12.42 3.17
CA SER A 38 -3.19 -12.84 4.58
C SER A 38 -4.54 -12.62 5.27
N MET A 39 -5.40 -11.72 4.78
CA MET A 39 -6.71 -11.44 5.36
C MET A 39 -7.59 -12.70 5.47
N PHE A 40 -7.49 -13.63 4.51
CA PHE A 40 -8.30 -14.85 4.46
C PHE A 40 -7.76 -15.99 5.35
N SER A 41 -6.65 -15.77 6.06
CA SER A 41 -6.08 -16.79 6.94
C SER A 41 -6.86 -16.85 8.27
N PRO A 42 -7.42 -18.01 8.65
CA PRO A 42 -8.15 -18.13 9.91
C PRO A 42 -7.22 -17.96 11.13
N GLU A 43 -5.95 -18.34 11.00
CA GLU A 43 -4.95 -18.22 12.04
C GLU A 43 -3.54 -18.07 11.42
N ILE A 44 -2.72 -17.20 12.00
CA ILE A 44 -1.34 -16.90 11.63
C ILE A 44 -0.47 -17.08 12.88
N ARG A 45 0.58 -17.90 12.77
CA ARG A 45 1.50 -18.22 13.90
C ARG A 45 2.97 -17.90 13.62
N ASN A 46 3.25 -17.35 12.44
CA ASN A 46 4.60 -17.12 11.93
C ASN A 46 4.91 -15.63 11.70
N TRP A 47 4.09 -14.73 12.25
CA TRP A 47 4.37 -13.30 12.25
C TRP A 47 5.31 -12.95 13.41
N ILE A 48 6.56 -12.63 13.11
CA ILE A 48 7.55 -12.30 14.15
C ILE A 48 7.05 -11.08 14.94
N GLY A 49 6.98 -11.22 16.27
CA GLY A 49 6.46 -10.19 17.18
C GLY A 49 5.05 -10.49 17.71
N THR A 50 4.26 -11.32 17.03
CA THR A 50 2.91 -11.70 17.46
C THR A 50 2.73 -13.22 17.35
N LYS A 51 2.60 -13.91 18.49
CA LYS A 51 2.58 -15.38 18.53
C LYS A 51 1.41 -16.01 17.78
N VAL A 52 0.22 -15.41 17.90
CA VAL A 52 -1.01 -15.86 17.25
C VAL A 52 -1.85 -14.63 16.93
N LEU A 53 -2.36 -14.56 15.70
CA LEU A 53 -3.35 -13.59 15.25
C LEU A 53 -4.12 -14.15 14.06
N THR A 54 -5.30 -13.61 13.79
CA THR A 54 -6.09 -13.87 12.59
C THR A 54 -5.62 -13.00 11.42
N GLY A 55 -6.01 -13.37 10.20
CA GLY A 55 -5.78 -12.54 9.02
C GLY A 55 -6.43 -11.16 9.10
N LEU A 56 -7.63 -11.08 9.68
CA LEU A 56 -8.36 -9.82 9.88
C LEU A 56 -7.65 -8.92 10.90
N GLU A 57 -7.15 -9.49 12.00
CA GLU A 57 -6.34 -8.74 12.98
C GLU A 57 -5.07 -8.19 12.33
N LEU A 58 -4.36 -9.00 11.53
CA LEU A 58 -3.18 -8.53 10.81
C LEU A 58 -3.53 -7.39 9.84
N ALA A 59 -4.60 -7.52 9.06
CA ALA A 59 -5.04 -6.48 8.14
C ALA A 59 -5.32 -5.14 8.85
N LYS A 60 -6.00 -5.21 10.00
CA LYS A 60 -6.29 -4.03 10.83
C LYS A 60 -5.01 -3.42 11.40
N MET A 61 -4.10 -4.22 11.95
CA MET A 61 -2.82 -3.76 12.48
C MET A 61 -1.98 -3.07 11.40
N LEU A 62 -1.97 -3.60 10.17
CA LEU A 62 -1.27 -3.02 9.03
C LEU A 62 -1.86 -1.66 8.62
N GLU A 63 -3.19 -1.57 8.55
CA GLU A 63 -3.88 -0.30 8.26
C GLU A 63 -3.57 0.75 9.34
N GLU A 64 -3.73 0.40 10.62
CA GLU A 64 -3.44 1.28 11.74
C GLU A 64 -2.00 1.79 11.72
N GLN A 65 -1.03 0.89 11.52
CA GLN A 65 0.38 1.25 11.46
C GLN A 65 0.71 2.21 10.31
N LEU A 66 0.06 2.07 9.15
CA LEU A 66 0.25 3.00 8.04
C LEU A 66 -0.37 4.36 8.35
N LEU A 67 -1.56 4.37 8.97
CA LEU A 67 -2.29 5.58 9.31
C LEU A 67 -1.66 6.40 10.44
N ASP A 68 -0.77 5.81 11.25
CA ASP A 68 0.13 6.57 12.14
C ASP A 68 0.99 7.58 11.37
N TYR A 69 1.18 7.38 10.06
CA TYR A 69 1.93 8.26 9.17
C TYR A 69 1.03 9.03 8.19
N LYS A 70 -0.28 9.14 8.44
CA LYS A 70 -1.25 9.77 7.50
C LYS A 70 -0.91 11.20 7.06
N ASP A 71 -0.11 11.94 7.83
CA ASP A 71 0.32 13.29 7.47
C ASP A 71 1.51 13.29 6.48
N ASP A 72 2.13 12.11 6.25
CA ASP A 72 3.33 11.91 5.44
C ASP A 72 3.11 10.98 4.23
N ILE A 73 2.00 10.24 4.17
CA ILE A 73 1.65 9.36 3.06
C ILE A 73 0.17 9.46 2.71
N ASP A 74 -0.11 9.63 1.42
CA ASP A 74 -1.47 9.59 0.89
C ASP A 74 -1.92 8.14 0.66
N VAL A 75 -3.19 7.84 0.91
CA VAL A 75 -3.76 6.50 0.73
C VAL A 75 -5.05 6.57 -0.10
N TRP A 76 -5.10 5.82 -1.20
CA TRP A 76 -6.32 5.55 -1.96
C TRP A 76 -6.79 4.13 -1.64
N LYS A 77 -7.81 4.03 -0.78
CA LYS A 77 -8.44 2.75 -0.38
C LYS A 77 -9.68 2.46 -1.22
N GLY A 78 -9.96 1.18 -1.45
CA GLY A 78 -11.15 0.73 -2.16
C GLY A 78 -11.08 0.93 -3.67
N ASP A 79 -9.88 0.99 -4.24
CA ASP A 79 -9.69 1.08 -5.68
C ASP A 79 -8.50 0.20 -6.11
N LEU A 80 -8.61 -0.35 -7.31
CA LEU A 80 -7.63 -1.26 -7.86
C LEU A 80 -6.90 -0.61 -9.02
N VAL A 81 -5.59 -0.72 -9.07
CA VAL A 81 -4.82 -0.29 -10.24
C VAL A 81 -5.10 -1.23 -11.41
N GLU A 82 -5.55 -0.66 -12.53
CA GLU A 82 -5.82 -1.39 -13.77
C GLU A 82 -4.63 -1.30 -14.73
N LYS A 83 -3.94 -0.15 -14.76
CA LYS A 83 -2.88 0.10 -15.74
C LYS A 83 -1.75 0.94 -15.17
N VAL A 84 -0.53 0.50 -15.47
CA VAL A 84 0.71 1.26 -15.29
C VAL A 84 1.32 1.51 -16.67
N ALA A 85 1.46 2.77 -17.06
CA ALA A 85 1.99 3.15 -18.37
C ALA A 85 3.21 4.07 -18.20
N LYS A 86 4.29 3.81 -18.95
CA LYS A 86 5.47 4.67 -18.96
C LYS A 86 5.14 6.00 -19.65
N LYS A 87 5.54 7.13 -19.04
CA LYS A 87 5.39 8.48 -19.61
C LYS A 87 6.68 9.26 -19.37
N GLY A 88 7.47 9.46 -20.43
CA GLY A 88 8.79 10.10 -20.34
C GLY A 88 9.71 9.36 -19.37
N LYS A 89 10.16 10.05 -18.32
CA LYS A 89 11.02 9.49 -17.26
C LYS A 89 10.25 8.90 -16.07
N GLY A 90 8.92 8.88 -16.09
CA GLY A 90 8.08 8.37 -15.02
C GLY A 90 6.95 7.48 -15.53
N PHE A 91 5.87 7.42 -14.76
CA PHE A 91 4.73 6.54 -14.99
C PHE A 91 3.40 7.27 -14.74
N VAL A 92 2.37 6.82 -15.44
CA VAL A 92 0.97 7.15 -15.18
C VAL A 92 0.28 5.89 -14.72
N ILE A 93 -0.37 5.97 -13.56
CA ILE A 93 -1.19 4.92 -12.98
C ILE A 93 -2.66 5.25 -13.25
N THR A 94 -3.43 4.28 -13.70
CA THR A 94 -4.89 4.38 -13.88
C THR A 94 -5.57 3.30 -13.04
N THR A 95 -6.58 3.68 -12.29
CA THR A 95 -7.35 2.77 -11.44
C THR A 95 -8.68 2.38 -12.10
N LYS A 96 -9.31 1.32 -11.59
CA LYS A 96 -10.61 0.83 -12.08
C LYS A 96 -11.73 1.86 -11.91
N LYS A 97 -11.69 2.69 -10.88
CA LYS A 97 -12.66 3.81 -10.73
C LYS A 97 -12.32 5.03 -11.60
N GLY A 98 -11.31 4.92 -12.48
CA GLY A 98 -10.94 5.96 -13.44
C GLY A 98 -10.04 7.05 -12.88
N GLN A 99 -9.52 6.91 -11.66
CA GLN A 99 -8.54 7.85 -11.11
C GLN A 99 -7.21 7.71 -11.85
N LYS A 100 -6.49 8.82 -11.99
CA LYS A 100 -5.18 8.86 -12.64
C LYS A 100 -4.18 9.61 -11.78
N VAL A 101 -2.98 9.07 -11.69
CA VAL A 101 -1.88 9.70 -10.95
C VAL A 101 -0.55 9.51 -11.66
N GLU A 102 0.26 10.55 -11.67
CA GLU A 102 1.62 10.51 -12.21
C GLU A 102 2.65 10.34 -11.11
N THR A 103 3.67 9.53 -11.37
CA THR A 103 4.74 9.22 -10.42
C THR A 103 6.09 9.06 -11.11
N LYS A 104 7.19 9.30 -10.38
CA LYS A 104 8.55 9.01 -10.86
C LYS A 104 8.85 7.52 -10.80
N THR A 105 8.42 6.85 -9.73
CA THR A 105 8.69 5.42 -9.48
C THR A 105 7.43 4.69 -9.05
N VAL A 106 7.40 3.38 -9.29
CA VAL A 106 6.29 2.49 -8.94
C VAL A 106 6.87 1.27 -8.21
N LEU A 107 6.25 0.91 -7.09
CA LEU A 107 6.49 -0.36 -6.41
C LEU A 107 5.21 -1.20 -6.50
N VAL A 108 5.31 -2.36 -7.14
CA VAL A 108 4.20 -3.33 -7.24
C VAL A 108 4.41 -4.39 -6.17
N CYS A 109 3.37 -4.65 -5.37
CA CYS A 109 3.40 -5.56 -4.24
C CYS A 109 2.30 -6.60 -4.33
#